data_AF-D0MKF0-F1
#
_entry.id   AF-D0MKF0-F1
#
_cell.length_a   1.000
_cell.length_b   1.000
_cell.length_c   1.000
_cell.angle_alpha   90.00
_cell.angle_beta   90.00
_cell.angle_gamma   90.00
#
_symmetry.space_group_name_H-M   'P 1'
#
loop_
_entity.id
_entity.type
_entity.pdbx_description
1 polymer ?
#
loop_
_entity_poly.entity_id
_entity_poly.type
_entity_poly.pdbx_seq_one_letter_code
_entity_poly.pdbx_strand_id
1 'polypeptide(L)'
;MKRYPGLIGLLVVLVSVAGCRFYGYPGGVALTLAQIEAASEQVAQDLEQALAELEALRLLARRDETLAPYVAQYEAILEAHQQAVLEFEHWKEQVAAHPGDYRRANRTLGAITARHEALLQQYADVAWAVAQHVNPALLARAYTSSGPRFFFYVVPPQYARQVNEQAVPPLQVVRYLAAQLS
;
A
#
# COMPACT_ATOMS: atom_id res chain seq x y z
N MET A 1 3.10 -59.47 26.83
CA MET A 1 3.00 -58.09 26.30
C MET A 1 2.33 -57.22 27.37
N LYS A 2 3.12 -56.49 28.17
CA LYS A 2 2.58 -55.62 29.24
C LYS A 2 2.13 -54.30 28.63
N ARG A 3 0.83 -53.99 28.75
CA ARG A 3 0.25 -52.71 28.32
C ARG A 3 0.58 -51.68 29.40
N TYR A 4 1.16 -50.54 29.02
CA TYR A 4 1.50 -49.44 29.90
C TYR A 4 0.44 -48.31 29.77
N PRO A 5 -0.72 -48.42 30.44
CA PRO A 5 -1.78 -47.40 30.33
C PRO A 5 -1.35 -46.03 30.87
N GLY A 6 -0.35 -45.99 31.77
CA GLY A 6 0.16 -44.74 32.34
C GLY A 6 1.00 -43.88 31.38
N LEU A 7 1.66 -44.51 30.39
CA LEU A 7 2.48 -43.79 29.42
C LEU A 7 1.64 -43.00 28.41
N ILE A 8 0.47 -43.53 28.04
CA ILE A 8 -0.46 -42.86 27.12
C ILE A 8 -1.09 -41.65 27.82
N GLY A 9 -1.49 -41.79 29.10
CA GLY A 9 -2.02 -40.67 29.88
C GLY A 9 -1.02 -39.52 30.06
N LEU A 10 0.25 -39.83 30.29
CA LEU A 10 1.31 -38.83 30.42
C LEU A 10 1.61 -38.11 29.10
N LEU A 11 1.54 -38.83 27.97
CA LEU A 11 1.75 -38.27 26.63
C LEU A 11 0.60 -37.33 26.22
N VAL A 12 -0.65 -37.66 26.57
CA VAL A 12 -1.82 -36.77 26.35
C VAL A 12 -1.71 -35.50 27.18
N VAL A 13 -1.23 -35.56 28.42
CA VAL A 13 -1.01 -34.37 29.27
C VAL A 13 0.13 -33.49 28.70
N LEU A 14 1.24 -34.10 28.24
CA LEU A 14 2.35 -33.36 27.62
C LEU A 14 1.95 -32.70 26.29
N VAL A 15 1.13 -33.36 25.46
CA VAL A 15 0.60 -32.77 24.22
C VAL A 15 -0.42 -31.66 24.51
N SER A 16 -1.20 -31.78 25.60
CA SER A 16 -2.12 -30.73 26.05
C SER A 16 -1.40 -29.46 26.53
N VAL A 17 -0.24 -29.60 27.20
CA VAL A 17 0.56 -28.45 27.66
C VAL A 17 1.37 -27.82 26.52
N ALA A 18 1.78 -28.61 25.52
CA ALA A 18 2.35 -28.08 24.28
C ALA A 18 1.31 -27.39 23.36
N GLY A 19 0.02 -27.58 23.64
CA GLY A 19 -1.11 -26.89 23.02
C GLY A 19 -1.38 -25.48 23.56
N CYS A 20 -0.63 -25.01 24.56
CA CYS A 20 -0.60 -23.60 24.93
C CYS A 20 0.03 -22.82 23.77
N ARG A 21 -0.84 -22.37 22.86
CA ARG A 21 -0.60 -21.40 21.79
C ARG A 21 0.31 -20.27 22.28
N PHE A 22 1.62 -20.43 22.08
CA PHE A 22 2.58 -19.34 22.20
C PHE A 22 2.51 -18.49 20.93
N TYR A 23 1.42 -17.72 20.80
CA TYR A 23 1.25 -16.67 19.78
C TYR A 23 1.74 -15.32 20.32
N GLY A 24 2.89 -15.33 20.99
CA GLY A 24 3.45 -14.16 21.65
C GLY A 24 4.95 -14.24 21.64
N TYR A 25 5.56 -13.98 20.49
CA TYR A 25 7.00 -13.73 20.46
C TYR A 25 7.28 -12.55 21.42
N PRO A 26 8.12 -12.71 22.45
CA PRO A 26 8.43 -11.62 23.36
C PRO A 26 9.12 -10.51 22.56
N GLY A 27 8.45 -9.36 22.43
CA GLY A 27 8.87 -8.24 21.59
C GLY A 27 8.10 -8.06 20.28
N GLY A 28 7.21 -9.00 19.90
CA GLY A 28 6.43 -8.91 18.65
C GLY A 28 5.54 -7.67 18.60
N VAL A 29 4.92 -7.29 19.71
CA VAL A 29 4.08 -6.07 19.79
C VAL A 29 4.92 -4.80 19.64
N ALA A 30 6.08 -4.73 20.29
CA ALA A 30 6.97 -3.57 20.19
C ALA A 30 7.51 -3.40 18.76
N LEU A 31 7.89 -4.50 18.09
CA LEU A 31 8.30 -4.47 16.68
C LEU A 31 7.15 -4.02 15.77
N THR A 32 5.95 -4.55 15.96
CA THR A 32 4.78 -4.15 15.15
C THR A 32 4.39 -2.70 15.42
N LEU A 33 4.55 -2.19 16.65
CA LEU A 33 4.33 -0.78 16.96
C LEU A 33 5.32 0.13 16.22
N ALA A 34 6.61 -0.24 16.20
CA ALA A 34 7.62 0.49 15.41
C ALA A 34 7.31 0.46 13.90
N GLN A 35 6.77 -0.64 13.39
CA GLN A 35 6.32 -0.74 12.00
C GLN A 35 5.09 0.14 11.72
N ILE A 36 4.15 0.24 12.67
CA ILE A 36 3.01 1.15 12.58
C ILE A 36 3.50 2.60 12.56
N GLU A 37 4.43 2.97 13.44
CA GLU A 37 5.04 4.30 13.47
C GLU A 37 5.68 4.66 12.13
N ALA A 38 6.54 3.77 11.61
CA ALA A 38 7.18 3.98 10.32
C ALA A 38 6.17 4.07 9.17
N ALA A 39 5.11 3.24 9.18
CA ALA A 39 4.07 3.28 8.16
C ALA A 39 3.27 4.59 8.22
N SER A 40 2.90 5.06 9.42
CA SER A 40 2.21 6.35 9.60
C SER A 40 3.08 7.53 9.18
N GLU A 41 4.38 7.51 9.48
CA GLU A 41 5.32 8.54 9.03
C GLU A 41 5.43 8.56 7.50
N GLN A 42 5.52 7.39 6.86
CA GLN A 42 5.53 7.29 5.40
C GLN A 42 4.26 7.89 4.78
N VAL A 43 3.08 7.58 5.34
CA VAL A 43 1.79 8.16 4.87
C VAL A 43 1.82 9.69 4.97
N ALA A 44 2.33 10.24 6.07
CA ALA A 44 2.44 11.70 6.23
C ALA A 44 3.41 12.33 5.21
N GLN A 45 4.56 11.69 4.94
CA GLN A 45 5.50 12.14 3.91
C GLN A 45 4.87 12.09 2.51
N ASP A 46 4.10 11.04 2.20
CA ASP A 46 3.43 10.92 0.92
C ASP A 46 2.27 11.93 0.77
N LEU A 47 1.64 12.36 1.87
CA LEU A 47 0.70 13.48 1.86
C LEU A 47 1.37 14.81 1.49
N GLU A 48 2.55 15.10 2.04
CA GLU A 48 3.32 16.30 1.68
C GLU A 48 3.68 16.31 0.19
N GLN A 49 4.07 15.15 -0.34
CA GLN A 49 4.33 14.99 -1.76
C GLN A 49 3.08 15.20 -2.62
N ALA A 50 1.93 14.64 -2.19
CA ALA A 50 0.66 14.80 -2.89
C ALA A 50 0.20 16.27 -2.93
N LEU A 51 0.44 17.04 -1.86
CA LEU A 51 0.18 18.48 -1.83
C LEU A 51 0.99 19.24 -2.89
N ALA A 52 2.28 18.95 -3.02
CA ALA A 52 3.13 19.57 -4.04
C ALA A 52 2.68 19.21 -5.46
N GLU A 53 2.19 17.98 -5.68
CA GLU A 53 1.66 17.52 -6.96
C GLU A 53 0.34 18.18 -7.33
N LEU A 54 -0.53 18.43 -6.35
CA LEU A 54 -1.76 19.19 -6.58
C LEU A 54 -1.46 20.62 -7.06
N GLU A 55 -0.44 21.27 -6.50
CA GLU A 55 -0.01 22.59 -6.96
C GLU A 55 0.44 22.56 -8.42
N ALA A 56 1.24 21.56 -8.78
CA ALA A 56 1.66 21.35 -10.17
C ALA A 56 0.46 21.10 -11.10
N LEU A 57 -0.51 20.28 -10.68
CA LEU A 57 -1.71 19.99 -11.45
C LEU A 57 -2.61 21.23 -11.62
N ARG A 58 -2.72 22.09 -10.59
CA ARG A 58 -3.42 23.37 -10.69
C ARG A 58 -2.76 24.32 -11.67
N LEU A 59 -1.42 24.35 -11.73
CA LEU A 59 -0.69 25.14 -12.72
C LEU A 59 -0.95 24.66 -14.15
N LEU A 60 -1.02 23.33 -14.36
CA LEU A 60 -1.42 22.73 -15.63
C LEU A 60 -2.84 23.15 -16.03
N ALA A 61 -3.80 23.03 -15.10
CA ALA A 61 -5.21 23.35 -15.35
C ALA A 61 -5.47 24.83 -15.63
N ARG A 62 -4.59 25.74 -15.21
CA ARG A 62 -4.67 27.16 -15.62
C ARG A 62 -4.36 27.39 -17.10
N ARG A 63 -3.60 26.50 -17.73
CA ARG A 63 -3.26 26.57 -19.17
C ARG A 63 -4.25 25.78 -20.02
N ASP A 64 -4.79 24.70 -19.46
CA ASP A 64 -5.81 23.88 -20.09
C ASP A 64 -6.96 23.62 -19.11
N GLU A 65 -8.05 24.38 -19.27
CA GLU A 65 -9.24 24.29 -18.41
C GLU A 65 -9.90 22.91 -18.46
N THR A 66 -9.64 22.11 -19.50
CA THR A 66 -10.18 20.75 -19.60
C THR A 66 -9.59 19.80 -18.53
N LEU A 67 -8.51 20.20 -17.86
CA LEU A 67 -7.93 19.46 -16.73
C LEU A 67 -8.59 19.75 -15.37
N ALA A 68 -9.50 20.73 -15.29
CA ALA A 68 -10.17 21.10 -14.03
C ALA A 68 -10.87 19.92 -13.32
N PRO A 69 -11.52 18.95 -14.00
CA PRO A 69 -12.11 17.79 -13.35
C PRO A 69 -11.08 16.91 -12.63
N TYR A 70 -9.87 16.77 -13.18
CA TYR A 70 -8.80 15.98 -12.55
C TYR A 70 -8.24 16.66 -11.31
N VAL A 71 -8.16 18.00 -11.31
CA VAL A 71 -7.79 18.78 -10.11
C VAL A 71 -8.80 18.51 -8.98
N ALA A 72 -10.11 18.62 -9.27
CA ALA A 72 -11.15 18.37 -8.28
C ALA A 72 -11.12 16.93 -7.75
N GLN A 73 -10.89 15.94 -8.63
CA GLN A 73 -10.74 14.55 -8.21
C GLN A 73 -9.51 14.35 -7.32
N TYR A 74 -8.38 14.98 -7.66
CA TYR A 74 -7.15 14.92 -6.85
C TYR A 74 -7.34 15.54 -5.47
N GLU A 75 -8.03 16.69 -5.40
CA GLU A 75 -8.38 17.37 -4.14
C GLU A 75 -9.23 16.48 -3.23
N ALA A 76 -10.23 15.79 -3.77
CA ALA A 76 -11.06 14.87 -2.98
C ALA A 76 -10.24 13.70 -2.39
N ILE A 77 -9.29 13.15 -3.16
CA ILE A 77 -8.39 12.10 -2.65
C ILE A 77 -7.48 12.67 -1.55
N LEU A 78 -7.03 13.92 -1.70
CA LEU A 78 -6.20 14.60 -0.72
C LEU A 78 -6.92 14.86 0.61
N GLU A 79 -8.19 15.23 0.56
CA GLU A 79 -9.02 15.32 1.77
C GLU A 79 -9.14 13.95 2.47
N ALA A 80 -9.36 12.87 1.71
CA ALA A 80 -9.40 11.52 2.26
C ALA A 80 -8.04 11.08 2.85
N HIS A 81 -6.93 11.50 2.24
CA HIS A 81 -5.58 11.23 2.72
C HIS A 81 -5.28 11.97 4.03
N GLN A 82 -5.65 13.25 4.13
CA GLN A 82 -5.53 14.02 5.38
C GLN A 82 -6.32 13.39 6.53
N GLN A 83 -7.55 12.94 6.24
CA GLN A 83 -8.36 12.22 7.22
C GLN A 83 -7.71 10.90 7.65
N ALA A 84 -7.13 10.16 6.70
CA ALA A 84 -6.45 8.90 6.99
C ALA A 84 -5.25 9.10 7.92
N VAL A 85 -4.44 10.17 7.76
CA VAL A 85 -3.33 10.48 8.65
C VAL A 85 -3.81 10.64 10.10
N LEU A 86 -4.88 11.42 10.32
CA LEU A 86 -5.45 11.63 11.66
C LEU A 86 -5.98 10.31 12.26
N GLU A 87 -6.61 9.48 11.44
CA GLU A 87 -7.14 8.19 11.86
C GLU A 87 -6.01 7.19 12.23
N PHE A 88 -4.91 7.20 11.47
CA PHE A 88 -3.76 6.33 11.73
C PHE A 88 -3.02 6.71 13.02
N GLU A 89 -2.92 8.01 13.31
CA GLU A 89 -2.43 8.48 14.61
C GLU A 89 -3.28 7.95 15.76
N HIS A 90 -4.61 8.03 15.63
CA HIS A 90 -5.51 7.48 16.64
C HIS A 90 -5.36 5.95 16.78
N TRP A 91 -5.22 5.22 15.68
CA TRP A 91 -5.01 3.76 15.73
C TRP A 91 -3.68 3.39 16.37
N LYS A 92 -2.61 4.17 16.13
CA LYS A 92 -1.31 4.01 16.79
C LYS A 92 -1.44 4.15 18.31
N GLU A 93 -2.12 5.18 18.79
CA GLU A 93 -2.38 5.37 20.22
C GLU A 93 -3.14 4.18 20.84
N GLN A 94 -4.16 3.67 20.13
CA GLN A 94 -4.91 2.50 20.60
C GLN A 94 -4.05 1.24 20.71
N VAL A 95 -3.09 1.04 19.81
CA VAL A 95 -2.16 -0.10 19.90
C VAL A 95 -1.18 0.11 21.06
N ALA A 96 -0.62 1.31 21.21
CA ALA A 96 0.28 1.65 22.32
C ALA A 96 -0.38 1.44 23.70
N ALA A 97 -1.68 1.74 23.82
CA ALA A 97 -2.45 1.50 25.04
C ALA A 97 -2.67 0.01 25.39
N HIS A 98 -2.41 -0.92 24.45
CA HIS A 98 -2.63 -2.36 24.63
C HIS A 98 -1.36 -3.19 24.28
N PRO A 99 -0.26 -3.01 25.03
CA PRO A 99 1.06 -3.59 24.67
C PRO A 99 1.13 -5.13 24.70
N GLY A 100 0.09 -5.81 25.21
CA GLY A 100 -0.04 -7.27 25.18
C GLY A 100 -0.86 -7.83 24.02
N ASP A 101 -1.53 -6.99 23.22
CA ASP A 101 -2.45 -7.43 22.17
C ASP A 101 -1.77 -7.40 20.79
N TYR A 102 -0.95 -8.41 20.53
CA TYR A 102 -0.27 -8.56 19.24
C TYR A 102 -1.23 -8.66 18.05
N ARG A 103 -2.39 -9.29 18.24
CA ARG A 103 -3.38 -9.45 17.18
C ARG A 103 -3.94 -8.09 16.75
N ARG A 104 -4.22 -7.20 17.71
CA ARG A 104 -4.61 -5.83 17.43
C ARG A 104 -3.51 -5.10 16.67
N ALA A 105 -2.28 -5.13 17.18
CA ALA A 105 -1.14 -4.46 16.53
C ALA A 105 -0.99 -4.90 15.07
N ASN A 106 -0.99 -6.21 14.79
CA ASN A 106 -0.81 -6.73 13.44
C ASN A 106 -1.99 -6.38 12.51
N ARG A 107 -3.23 -6.37 13.02
CA ARG A 107 -4.40 -5.93 12.23
C ARG A 107 -4.33 -4.45 11.91
N THR A 108 -3.92 -3.62 12.87
CA THR A 108 -3.74 -2.18 12.66
C THR A 108 -2.70 -1.91 11.60
N LEU A 109 -1.53 -2.56 11.65
CA LEU A 109 -0.50 -2.44 10.63
C LEU A 109 -1.03 -2.82 9.23
N GLY A 110 -1.75 -3.94 9.14
CA GLY A 110 -2.38 -4.37 7.89
C GLY A 110 -3.43 -3.37 7.36
N ALA A 111 -4.20 -2.76 8.25
CA ALA A 111 -5.21 -1.76 7.86
C ALA A 111 -4.58 -0.46 7.36
N ILE A 112 -3.53 0.04 8.04
CA ILE A 112 -2.78 1.24 7.61
C ILE A 112 -2.18 1.01 6.23
N THR A 113 -1.43 -0.08 6.07
CA THR A 113 -0.75 -0.39 4.80
C THR A 113 -1.72 -0.55 3.63
N ALA A 114 -2.81 -1.31 3.81
CA ALA A 114 -3.81 -1.50 2.76
C ALA A 114 -4.52 -0.20 2.38
N ARG A 115 -4.89 0.64 3.36
CA ARG A 115 -5.54 1.92 3.07
C ARG A 115 -4.58 2.93 2.44
N HIS A 116 -3.33 2.93 2.85
CA HIS A 116 -2.30 3.75 2.22
C HIS A 116 -2.10 3.36 0.76
N GLU A 117 -1.94 2.07 0.46
CA GLU A 117 -1.81 1.56 -0.91
C GLU A 117 -3.03 1.93 -1.77
N ALA A 118 -4.24 1.85 -1.22
CA ALA A 118 -5.46 2.26 -1.91
C ALA A 118 -5.51 3.77 -2.22
N LEU A 119 -4.95 4.63 -1.35
CA LEU A 119 -4.83 6.07 -1.61
C LEU A 119 -3.82 6.34 -2.73
N LEU A 120 -2.64 5.70 -2.66
CA LEU A 120 -1.60 5.83 -3.69
C LEU A 120 -2.10 5.37 -5.06
N GLN A 121 -2.90 4.30 -5.12
CA GLN A 121 -3.52 3.85 -6.36
C GLN A 121 -4.50 4.88 -6.93
N GLN A 122 -5.31 5.53 -6.10
CA GLN A 122 -6.23 6.57 -6.57
C GLN A 122 -5.48 7.77 -7.15
N TYR A 123 -4.39 8.21 -6.50
CA TYR A 123 -3.53 9.25 -7.06
C TYR A 123 -2.90 8.82 -8.38
N ALA A 124 -2.43 7.57 -8.45
CA ALA A 124 -1.86 6.99 -9.66
C ALA A 124 -2.85 7.00 -10.83
N ASP A 125 -4.11 6.66 -10.59
CA ASP A 125 -5.16 6.63 -11.60
C ASP A 125 -5.45 8.04 -12.16
N VAL A 126 -5.56 9.06 -11.29
CA VAL A 126 -5.76 10.45 -11.73
C VAL A 126 -4.57 10.95 -12.54
N ALA A 127 -3.35 10.71 -12.06
CA ALA A 127 -2.14 11.12 -12.74
C ALA A 127 -1.99 10.45 -14.12
N TRP A 128 -2.39 9.18 -14.25
CA TRP A 128 -2.47 8.51 -15.55
C TRP A 128 -3.50 9.15 -16.48
N ALA A 129 -4.68 9.49 -15.97
CA ALA A 129 -5.71 10.14 -16.78
C ALA A 129 -5.26 11.51 -17.29
N VAL A 130 -4.60 12.30 -16.44
CA VAL A 130 -3.97 13.58 -16.82
C VAL A 130 -2.90 13.37 -17.90
N ALA A 131 -2.01 12.39 -17.71
CA ALA A 131 -0.96 12.10 -18.67
C ALA A 131 -1.51 11.70 -20.04
N GLN A 132 -2.56 10.87 -20.07
CA GLN A 132 -3.25 10.47 -21.29
C GLN A 132 -3.92 11.65 -21.99
N HIS A 133 -4.53 12.54 -21.22
CA HIS A 133 -5.19 13.73 -21.73
C HIS A 133 -4.19 14.70 -22.37
N VAL A 134 -3.05 14.93 -21.70
CA VAL A 134 -2.01 15.86 -22.17
C VAL A 134 -1.19 15.28 -23.33
N ASN A 135 -0.87 13.98 -23.29
CA ASN A 135 -0.09 13.31 -24.32
C ASN A 135 -0.61 11.88 -24.59
N PRO A 136 -1.55 11.71 -25.53
CA PRO A 136 -2.15 10.42 -25.81
C PRO A 136 -1.14 9.39 -26.37
N ALA A 137 0.02 9.84 -26.88
CA ALA A 137 1.08 8.95 -27.37
C ALA A 137 1.84 8.21 -26.23
N LEU A 138 1.68 8.63 -24.97
CA LEU A 138 2.25 7.91 -23.82
C LEU A 138 1.68 6.48 -23.68
N LEU A 139 0.45 6.23 -24.13
CA LEU A 139 -0.16 4.89 -24.17
C LEU A 139 0.58 3.93 -25.11
N ALA A 140 1.18 4.44 -26.20
CA ALA A 140 1.84 3.60 -27.19
C ALA A 140 3.16 3.00 -26.69
N ARG A 141 3.78 3.57 -25.65
CA ARG A 141 5.06 3.12 -25.09
C ARG A 141 4.94 2.20 -23.88
N ALA A 142 3.78 2.15 -23.23
CA ALA A 142 3.56 1.36 -22.02
C ALA A 142 3.26 -0.13 -22.28
N TYR A 143 2.95 -0.53 -23.52
CA TYR A 143 2.72 -1.95 -23.85
C TYR A 143 4.05 -2.71 -23.96
N THR A 144 4.65 -3.05 -22.81
CA THR A 144 5.69 -4.08 -22.74
C THR A 144 5.17 -5.27 -21.93
N SER A 145 5.00 -6.40 -22.61
CA SER A 145 4.57 -7.66 -22.02
C SER A 145 5.69 -8.23 -21.15
N SER A 146 5.56 -8.18 -19.82
CA SER A 146 6.38 -9.03 -18.95
C SER A 146 5.73 -10.41 -18.81
N GLY A 147 6.27 -11.40 -19.52
CA GLY A 147 6.02 -12.80 -19.20
C GLY A 147 6.85 -13.23 -17.98
N PRO A 148 6.48 -14.31 -17.25
CA PRO A 148 7.31 -14.87 -16.20
C PRO A 148 8.69 -15.26 -16.77
N ARG A 149 9.77 -14.86 -16.08
CA ARG A 149 11.19 -15.08 -16.47
C ARG A 149 11.66 -16.52 -16.24
N PHE A 150 10.94 -17.51 -16.75
CA PHE A 150 11.36 -18.92 -16.72
C PHE A 150 11.38 -19.52 -18.13
N PHE A 151 12.46 -20.21 -18.47
CA PHE A 151 12.80 -20.72 -19.82
C PHE A 151 11.78 -21.71 -20.44
N PHE A 152 10.75 -22.17 -19.72
CA PHE A 152 9.86 -23.24 -20.17
C PHE A 152 8.37 -22.91 -20.20
N TYR A 153 7.97 -21.65 -20.02
CA TYR A 153 6.55 -21.30 -20.05
C TYR A 153 6.15 -20.62 -21.37
N VAL A 154 5.40 -21.33 -22.22
CA VAL A 154 4.68 -20.71 -23.34
C VAL A 154 3.40 -20.10 -22.78
N VAL A 155 3.40 -18.79 -22.54
CA VAL A 155 2.17 -18.05 -22.21
C VAL A 155 1.31 -18.02 -23.47
N PRO A 156 0.10 -18.60 -23.49
CA PRO A 156 -0.82 -18.42 -24.61
C PRO A 156 -1.11 -16.92 -24.74
N PRO A 157 -1.21 -16.35 -25.97
CA PRO A 157 -1.31 -14.89 -26.16
C PRO A 157 -2.48 -14.26 -25.40
N GLN A 158 -3.53 -15.02 -25.09
CA GLN A 158 -4.66 -14.58 -24.27
C GLN A 158 -4.35 -14.36 -22.76
N TYR A 159 -3.21 -14.84 -22.25
CA TYR A 159 -2.83 -14.78 -20.82
C TYR A 159 -1.57 -13.95 -20.55
N ALA A 160 -1.08 -13.19 -21.54
CA ALA A 160 -0.03 -12.21 -21.30
C ALA A 160 -0.61 -11.12 -20.37
N ARG A 161 -0.42 -11.31 -19.05
CA ARG A 161 -0.67 -10.26 -18.07
C ARG A 161 0.24 -9.11 -18.44
N GLN A 162 -0.34 -8.01 -18.90
CA GLN A 162 0.36 -6.77 -19.14
C GLN A 162 0.82 -6.23 -17.78
N VAL A 163 2.07 -6.49 -17.39
CA VAL A 163 2.68 -5.80 -16.25
C VAL A 163 3.60 -4.74 -16.83
N ASN A 164 3.34 -3.49 -16.47
CA ASN A 164 4.20 -2.36 -16.78
C ASN A 164 5.53 -2.51 -16.00
N GLU A 165 6.54 -3.15 -16.58
CA GLU A 165 7.87 -3.26 -15.95
C GLU A 165 8.64 -1.92 -15.87
N GLN A 166 8.10 -0.84 -16.44
CA GLN A 166 8.63 0.51 -16.31
C GLN A 166 7.50 1.55 -16.22
N ALA A 167 6.54 1.35 -15.31
CA ALA A 167 5.66 2.45 -14.94
C ALA A 167 6.50 3.51 -14.23
N VAL A 168 6.92 4.55 -14.96
CA VAL A 168 7.25 5.84 -14.34
C VAL A 168 6.10 6.12 -13.38
N PRO A 169 6.34 6.24 -12.05
CA PRO A 169 5.26 6.42 -11.12
C PRO A 169 4.41 7.58 -11.63
N PRO A 170 3.08 7.48 -11.64
CA PRO A 170 2.25 8.47 -12.36
C PRO A 170 2.48 9.88 -11.84
N LEU A 171 2.84 9.99 -10.57
CA LEU A 171 3.33 11.19 -9.91
C LEU A 171 4.59 11.80 -10.55
N GLN A 172 5.59 10.98 -10.92
CA GLN A 172 6.72 11.42 -11.73
C GLN A 172 6.29 11.88 -13.12
N VAL A 173 5.22 11.33 -13.71
CA VAL A 173 4.69 11.80 -14.99
C VAL A 173 4.09 13.20 -14.84
N VAL A 174 3.28 13.45 -13.80
CA VAL A 174 2.74 14.80 -13.53
C VAL A 174 3.86 15.79 -13.24
N ARG A 175 4.85 15.42 -12.40
CA ARG A 175 6.02 16.26 -12.12
C ARG A 175 6.85 16.56 -13.39
N TYR A 176 7.05 15.56 -14.24
CA TYR A 176 7.74 15.73 -15.53
C TYR A 176 6.97 16.66 -16.46
N LEU A 177 5.66 16.47 -16.59
CA LEU A 177 4.80 17.33 -17.41
C LEU A 177 4.82 18.78 -16.90
N ALA A 178 4.77 18.98 -15.58
CA ALA A 178 4.89 20.30 -14.97
C ALA A 178 6.27 20.94 -15.20
N ALA A 179 7.36 20.17 -15.10
CA ALA A 179 8.72 20.65 -15.33
C ALA A 179 9.02 20.97 -16.81
N GLN A 180 8.34 20.34 -17.77
CA GLN A 180 8.43 20.71 -19.18
C GLN A 180 7.79 22.08 -19.49
N LEU A 181 7.04 22.63 -18.55
CA LEU A 181 6.20 23.81 -18.75
C LEU A 181 6.68 25.05 -17.98
N SER A 182 7.73 24.91 -17.16
CA SER A 182 8.53 26.00 -16.56
C SER A 182 9.63 26.45 -17.51
#